data_AF-A0AAV0KJI2-F1
#
_entry.id   AF-A0AAV0KJI2-F1
#
_cell.length_a   1.000
_cell.length_b   1.000
_cell.length_c   1.000
_cell.angle_alpha   90.00
_cell.angle_beta   90.00
_cell.angle_gamma   90.00
#
_symmetry.space_group_name_H-M   'P 1'
#
loop_
_entity.id
_entity.type
_entity.pdbx_description
1 polymer ?
#
loop_
_entity_poly.entity_id
_entity_poly.type
_entity_poly.pdbx_seq_one_letter_code
_entity_poly.pdbx_strand_id
1 'polypeptide(L)' 'MEFHEAMKAAGKDVELLINAGMGHSFYLNKIALDLDPPTGIEFAKLIEGIVKFVDNH' A
#
# COMPACT_ATOMS: atom_id res chain seq x y z
N MET A 1 -12.29 0.39 7.59
CA MET A 1 -11.32 0.70 8.65
C MET A 1 -11.37 -0.29 9.81
N GLU A 2 -12.44 -1.07 9.95
CA GLU A 2 -12.66 -2.03 11.03
C GLU A 2 -11.46 -2.95 11.35
N PHE A 3 -10.82 -3.58 10.35
CA PHE A 3 -9.66 -4.45 10.60
C PHE A 3 -8.47 -3.69 11.21
N HIS A 4 -8.18 -2.48 10.72
CA HIS A 4 -7.13 -1.63 11.25
C HIS A 4 -7.42 -1.24 12.72
N GLU A 5 -8.67 -0.91 13.04
CA GLU A 5 -9.08 -0.56 14.40
C GLU A 5 -8.98 -1.77 15.34
N ALA A 6 -9.42 -2.95 14.89
CA ALA A 6 -9.32 -4.19 15.66
C ALA A 6 -7.84 -4.57 15.94
N MET A 7 -6.96 -4.43 14.95
CA MET A 7 -5.53 -4.72 15.12
C MET A 7 -4.86 -3.75 16.09
N LYS A 8 -5.22 -2.45 16.05
CA LYS A 8 -4.77 -1.46 17.04
C LYS A 8 -5.29 -1.78 18.44
N ALA A 9 -6.56 -2.14 18.59
CA ALA A 9 -7.14 -2.54 19.87
C ALA A 9 -6.47 -3.79 20.46
N ALA A 10 -5.95 -4.68 19.61
CA ALA A 10 -5.16 -5.84 20.00
C ALA A 10 -3.67 -5.51 20.33
N GLY A 11 -3.28 -4.24 20.37
CA GLY A 11 -1.92 -3.80 20.72
C GLY A 11 -0.88 -4.13 19.65
N LYS A 12 -1.29 -4.29 18.38
CA LYS A 12 -0.37 -4.48 17.26
C LYS A 12 0.13 -3.12 16.76
N ASP A 13 1.36 -3.10 16.27
CA ASP A 13 1.83 -1.99 15.46
C ASP A 13 1.19 -2.07 14.08
N VAL A 14 0.52 -1.00 13.68
CA VAL A 14 -0.30 -0.97 12.46
C VAL A 14 -0.16 0.38 11.78
N GLU A 15 0.43 0.36 10.60
CA GLU A 15 0.45 1.46 9.66
C GLU A 15 -0.62 1.28 8.57
N LEU A 16 -1.14 2.39 8.05
CA LEU A 16 -2.12 2.39 6.96
C LEU A 16 -1.60 3.23 5.80
N LEU A 17 -1.48 2.60 4.64
CA LEU A 17 -1.19 3.26 3.38
C LEU A 17 -2.41 3.18 2.46
N ILE A 18 -2.79 4.31 1.85
CA ILE A 18 -3.90 4.38 0.89
C ILE A 18 -3.34 4.81 -0.46
N ASN A 19 -3.61 4.01 -1.49
CA ASN A 19 -3.36 4.35 -2.89
C ASN A 19 -4.64 4.90 -3.52
N ALA A 20 -4.65 6.19 -3.86
CA ALA A 20 -5.85 6.88 -4.32
C ALA A 20 -6.07 6.62 -5.82
N GLY A 21 -7.33 6.42 -6.24
CA GLY A 21 -7.68 6.19 -7.64
C GLY A 21 -7.33 4.79 -8.17
N MET A 22 -6.76 3.90 -7.35
CA MET A 22 -6.39 2.55 -7.75
C MET A 22 -7.52 1.52 -7.49
N GLY A 23 -7.67 0.57 -8.40
CA GLY A 23 -8.55 -0.58 -8.23
C GLY A 23 -7.97 -1.65 -7.29
N HIS A 24 -8.80 -2.65 -6.95
CA HIS A 24 -8.35 -3.77 -6.12
C HIS A 24 -7.18 -4.52 -6.77
N SER A 25 -6.12 -4.76 -6.01
CA SER A 25 -4.93 -5.50 -6.45
C SER A 25 -4.28 -4.94 -7.73
N PHE A 26 -4.31 -3.62 -7.92
CA PHE A 26 -3.76 -2.94 -9.10
C PHE A 26 -2.28 -3.30 -9.38
N TYR A 27 -1.49 -3.57 -8.33
CA TYR A 27 -0.08 -3.93 -8.40
C TYR A 27 0.20 -5.27 -9.11
N LEU A 28 -0.83 -6.07 -9.42
CA LEU A 28 -0.68 -7.29 -10.22
C LEU A 28 -0.71 -7.03 -11.73
N ASN A 29 -1.05 -5.81 -12.19
CA ASN A 29 -1.14 -5.47 -13.60
C ASN A 29 0.17 -4.87 -14.14
N LYS A 30 1.13 -5.73 -14.51
CA LYS A 30 2.46 -5.29 -15.00
C LYS A 30 2.39 -4.31 -16.17
N ILE A 31 1.44 -4.49 -17.09
CA ILE A 31 1.30 -3.61 -18.26
C ILE A 31 0.91 -2.20 -17.82
N ALA A 32 -0.05 -2.07 -16.90
CA ALA A 32 -0.43 -0.76 -16.37
C ALA A 32 0.70 -0.13 -15.53
N LEU A 33 1.44 -0.93 -14.76
CA LEU A 33 2.61 -0.43 -14.03
C LEU A 33 3.65 0.22 -14.94
N ASP A 34 3.84 -0.34 -16.14
CA ASP A 34 4.87 0.12 -17.08
C ASP A 34 4.38 1.26 -17.99
N LEU A 35 3.10 1.24 -18.38
CA LEU A 35 2.58 2.10 -19.44
C LEU A 35 1.65 3.21 -18.93
N ASP A 36 1.11 3.11 -17.72
CA ASP A 36 0.26 4.13 -17.12
C ASP A 36 0.99 4.83 -15.95
N PRO A 37 1.53 6.05 -16.15
CA PRO A 37 2.33 6.73 -15.13
C PRO A 37 1.64 6.92 -13.77
N PRO A 38 0.34 7.29 -13.69
CA PRO A 38 -0.38 7.34 -12.42
C PRO A 38 -0.36 6.02 -11.65
N THR A 39 -0.61 4.89 -12.34
CA THR A 39 -0.54 3.56 -11.73
C THR A 39 0.87 3.24 -11.25
N GLY A 40 1.90 3.54 -12.05
CA GLY A 40 3.30 3.35 -11.69
C GLY A 40 3.73 4.15 -10.46
N ILE A 41 3.27 5.40 -10.32
CA ILE A 41 3.55 6.25 -9.15
C ILE A 41 2.93 5.69 -7.88
N GLU A 42 1.65 5.28 -7.93
CA GLU A 42 0.99 4.68 -6.77
C GLU A 42 1.60 3.33 -6.40
N PHE A 43 2.08 2.56 -7.37
CA PHE A 43 2.85 1.33 -7.10
C PHE A 43 4.18 1.63 -6.40
N ALA A 44 4.95 2.62 -6.87
CA ALA A 44 6.19 3.02 -6.23
C ALA A 44 5.96 3.45 -4.77
N LYS A 45 4.89 4.23 -4.52
CA LYS A 45 4.45 4.61 -3.17
C LYS A 45 4.12 3.40 -2.29
N LEU A 46 3.45 2.37 -2.84
CA LEU A 46 3.17 1.13 -2.12
C LEU A 46 4.45 0.42 -1.67
N ILE A 47 5.40 0.25 -2.60
CA ILE A 47 6.68 -0.41 -2.30
C ILE A 47 7.49 0.40 -1.29
N GLU A 48 7.57 1.73 -1.45
CA GLU A 48 8.27 2.60 -0.50
C GLU A 48 7.68 2.50 0.92
N GLY A 49 6.35 2.46 1.04
CA GLY A 49 5.68 2.29 2.33
C GLY A 49 6.01 0.95 2.99
N ILE A 50 6.04 -0.14 2.21
CA ILE A 50 6.41 -1.47 2.71
C ILE A 50 7.88 -1.50 3.17
N VAL A 51 8.80 -0.96 2.37
CA VAL A 51 10.23 -0.89 2.72
C VAL A 51 10.43 -0.10 4.00
N LYS A 52 9.82 1.09 4.12
CA LYS A 52 9.90 1.90 5.35
C LYS A 52 9.34 1.19 6.57
N PHE A 53 8.23 0.47 6.42
CA PHE A 53 7.67 -0.31 7.53
C PHE A 53 8.65 -1.39 7.99
N VAL A 54 9.25 -2.14 7.06
CA VAL A 54 10.24 -3.19 7.40
C VAL A 54 11.52 -2.61 7.98
N ASP A 55 12.01 -1.47 7.49
CA ASP A 55 13.26 -0.89 7.98
C ASP A 55 13.13 -0.32 9.40
N ASN A 56 11.91 0.06 9.81
CA ASN A 56 11.64 0.69 11.10
C ASN A 56 11.22 -0.30 12.22
N HIS A 57 11.02 -1.58 11.91
CA HIS A 57 10.52 -2.60 12.85
C HIS A 57 11.35 -3.90 12.80
#